data_AF-A0A4C1VE39-F1
#
_entry.id   AF-A0A4C1VE39-F1
#
_cell.length_a   1.000
_cell.length_b   1.000
_cell.length_c   1.000
_cell.angle_alpha   90.00
_cell.angle_beta   90.00
_cell.angle_gamma   90.00
#
_symmetry.space_group_name_H-M   'P 1'
#
loop_
_entity.id
_entity.type
_entity.pdbx_description
1 polymer ?
#
loop_
_entity_poly.entity_id
_entity_poly.type
_entity_poly.pdbx_seq_one_letter_code
_entity_poly.pdbx_strand_id
1 'polypeptide(L)'
;MLTTLAEDHELTITMPFTPTHLPTNIRHKLEILDLAIIKGVVLNLSSIEILHCLGSGHLPALLKLDSITGVEQLIETKTIIL
;
A
#
# COMPACT_ATOMS: atom_id res chain seq x y z
N MET A 1 11.94 -15.47 -1.70
CA MET A 1 11.93 -14.02 -2.05
C MET A 1 10.47 -13.57 -2.03
N LEU A 2 10.13 -12.28 -1.87
CA LEU A 2 8.71 -11.83 -1.82
C LEU A 2 7.87 -12.34 -3.01
N THR A 3 8.51 -12.52 -4.17
CA THR A 3 7.91 -13.12 -5.36
C THR A 3 7.49 -14.58 -5.15
N THR A 4 8.31 -15.40 -4.51
CA THR A 4 7.99 -16.79 -4.16
C THR A 4 6.76 -16.86 -3.26
N LEU A 5 6.69 -15.98 -2.25
CA LEU A 5 5.52 -15.92 -1.36
C LEU A 5 4.25 -15.48 -2.10
N ALA A 6 4.39 -14.57 -3.07
CA ALA A 6 3.28 -14.12 -3.89
C ALA A 6 2.75 -15.23 -4.80
N GLU A 7 3.65 -15.97 -5.45
CA GLU A 7 3.32 -17.07 -6.35
C GLU A 7 2.69 -18.24 -5.58
N ASP A 8 3.30 -18.66 -4.47
CA ASP A 8 2.85 -19.83 -3.67
C ASP A 8 1.47 -19.62 -3.02
N HIS A 9 1.05 -18.37 -2.86
CA HIS A 9 -0.19 -18.02 -2.13
C HIS A 9 -1.16 -17.15 -2.93
N GLU A 10 -0.93 -16.98 -4.22
CA GLU A 10 -1.78 -16.18 -5.12
C GLU A 10 -2.00 -14.75 -4.58
N LEU A 11 -0.93 -14.12 -4.10
CA LEU A 11 -0.97 -12.78 -3.54
C LEU A 11 -0.66 -11.74 -4.62
N THR A 12 -1.40 -10.64 -4.60
CA THR A 12 -1.00 -9.41 -5.28
C THR A 12 -0.26 -8.53 -4.29
N ILE A 13 0.97 -8.17 -4.64
CA ILE A 13 1.87 -7.34 -3.83
C ILE A 13 2.01 -5.99 -4.52
N THR A 14 1.65 -4.90 -3.84
CA THR A 14 1.75 -3.53 -4.38
C THR A 14 2.44 -2.58 -3.41
N MET A 15 3.50 -1.92 -3.88
CA MET A 15 4.30 -0.97 -3.10
C MET A 15 4.12 0.44 -3.63
N PRO A 16 4.21 1.46 -2.76
CA PRO A 16 4.39 2.83 -3.20
C PRO A 16 5.69 2.99 -3.99
N PHE A 17 5.65 3.81 -5.04
CA PHE A 17 6.84 4.12 -5.85
C PHE A 17 7.69 5.26 -5.26
N THR A 18 7.23 5.86 -4.17
CA THR A 18 7.93 6.90 -3.43
C THR A 18 8.23 6.43 -2.02
N PRO A 19 9.32 6.92 -1.39
CA PRO A 19 9.64 6.56 -0.03
C PRO A 19 8.50 6.80 0.95
N THR A 20 8.28 5.85 1.84
CA THR A 20 7.29 5.93 2.91
C THR A 20 7.93 6.10 4.27
N HIS A 21 9.24 5.91 4.40
CA HIS A 21 9.95 6.09 5.65
C HIS A 21 10.88 7.32 5.58
N LEU A 22 10.59 8.29 6.45
CA LEU A 22 11.40 9.47 6.77
C LEU A 22 12.18 9.20 8.07
N PRO A 23 13.47 8.86 7.97
CA PRO A 23 14.27 8.62 9.16
C PRO A 23 14.50 9.91 9.95
N THR A 24 14.50 9.81 11.28
CA THR A 24 14.74 10.96 12.17
C THR A 24 16.14 11.57 11.98
N ASN A 25 17.12 10.74 11.58
CA ASN A 25 18.44 11.21 11.21
C ASN A 25 18.49 11.56 9.73
N ILE A 26 18.67 12.84 9.42
CA ILE A 26 18.74 13.38 8.05
C ILE A 26 19.88 12.81 7.20
N ARG A 27 20.87 12.12 7.81
CA ARG A 27 21.93 11.42 7.07
C ARG A 27 21.49 10.05 6.57
N HIS A 28 20.38 9.52 7.06
CA HIS A 28 19.83 8.26 6.58
C HIS A 28 19.02 8.49 5.31
N LYS A 29 19.02 7.48 4.43
CA LYS A 29 18.30 7.52 3.17
C LYS A 29 16.79 7.35 3.40
N LEU A 30 15.99 7.98 2.56
CA LEU A 30 14.55 7.69 2.48
C LEU A 30 14.33 6.28 1.91
N GLU A 31 13.42 5.52 2.52
CA GLU A 31 13.20 4.10 2.19
C GLU A 31 11.74 3.81 1.85
N ILE A 32 11.52 2.80 1.01
CA ILE A 32 10.21 2.22 0.74
C ILE A 32 10.14 0.95 1.59
N LEU A 33 9.50 1.05 2.75
CA LEU A 33 9.38 -0.06 3.69
C LEU A 33 7.94 -0.60 3.75
N ASP A 34 6.97 0.22 3.37
CA ASP A 34 5.56 -0.12 3.44
C ASP A 34 5.09 -0.78 2.14
N LEU A 35 4.23 -1.79 2.29
CA LEU A 35 3.72 -2.63 1.21
C LEU A 35 2.29 -3.06 1.54
N ALA A 36 1.46 -3.21 0.50
CA ALA A 36 0.14 -3.82 0.62
C ALA A 36 0.07 -5.18 -0.05
N ILE A 37 -0.57 -6.13 0.62
CA ILE A 37 -0.77 -7.50 0.16
C ILE A 37 -2.27 -7.75 0.03
N ILE A 38 -2.69 -8.18 -1.15
CA ILE A 38 -4.09 -8.45 -1.49
C ILE A 38 -4.20 -9.94 -1.85
N LYS A 39 -5.20 -10.62 -1.30
CA LYS A 39 -5.46 -12.04 -1.58
C LYS A 39 -6.95 -12.27 -1.82
N GLY A 40 -7.29 -13.04 -2.84
CA GLY A 40 -8.66 -13.53 -3.06
C GLY A 40 -9.68 -12.46 -3.47
N VAL A 41 -9.22 -11.26 -3.85
CA VAL A 41 -10.09 -10.18 -4.35
C VAL A 41 -9.43 -9.57 -5.57
N VAL A 42 -10.21 -9.41 -6.64
CA VAL A 42 -9.81 -8.59 -7.79
C VAL A 42 -10.11 -7.15 -7.38
N LEU A 43 -9.10 -6.29 -7.33
CA LEU A 43 -9.23 -4.86 -7.04
C LEU A 43 -8.54 -4.08 -8.17
N ASN A 44 -9.19 -3.05 -8.70
CA ASN A 44 -8.56 -2.17 -9.66
C ASN A 44 -7.86 -1.05 -8.89
N LEU A 45 -6.55 -1.18 -8.68
CA LEU A 45 -5.76 -0.15 -8.01
C LEU A 45 -5.55 1.02 -8.97
N SER A 46 -6.19 2.16 -8.70
CA SER A 46 -6.08 3.34 -9.57
C SER A 46 -4.90 4.22 -9.22
N SER A 47 -4.63 4.44 -7.94
CA SER A 47 -3.44 5.17 -7.50
C SER A 47 -2.98 4.76 -6.10
N ILE A 48 -1.72 5.08 -5.83
CA ILE A 48 -1.11 5.05 -4.50
C ILE A 48 -0.65 6.46 -4.21
N GLU A 49 -1.17 7.05 -3.14
CA GLU A 49 -0.82 8.41 -2.70
C GLU A 49 -0.15 8.36 -1.33
N ILE A 50 0.85 9.22 -1.12
CA ILE A 50 1.51 9.35 0.18
C ILE A 50 0.91 10.51 0.95
N LEU A 51 0.51 10.24 2.20
CA LEU A 51 -0.02 11.25 3.11
C LEU A 51 1.09 11.78 4.02
N HIS A 52 1.19 13.11 4.14
CA HIS A 52 2.21 13.78 4.93
C HIS A 52 1.68 14.36 6.26
N CYS A 53 0.52 13.90 6.72
CA CYS A 53 -0.23 14.54 7.81
C CYS A 53 -0.17 13.82 9.17
N LEU A 54 0.47 12.65 9.26
CA LEU A 54 0.63 11.92 10.50
C LEU A 54 2.06 12.11 11.00
N GLY A 55 2.25 12.60 12.22
CA GLY A 55 3.56 12.94 12.81
C GLY A 55 4.48 11.75 13.10
N SER A 56 4.39 10.67 12.33
CA SER A 56 5.25 9.49 12.37
C SER A 56 6.44 9.67 11.41
N GLY A 57 7.52 8.93 11.67
CA GLY A 57 8.58 8.74 10.67
C GLY A 57 8.10 7.93 9.45
N HIS A 58 6.98 7.22 9.58
CA HIS A 58 6.30 6.59 8.45
C HIS A 58 5.22 7.51 7.87
N LEU A 59 5.21 7.59 6.54
CA LEU A 59 4.23 8.28 5.73
C LEU A 59 3.19 7.27 5.27
N PRO A 60 1.91 7.42 5.67
CA PRO A 60 0.86 6.51 5.25
C PRO A 60 0.70 6.48 3.72
N ALA A 61 0.55 5.27 3.19
CA ALA A 61 0.15 5.06 1.80
C ALA A 61 -1.38 4.89 1.71
N LEU A 62 -2.03 5.77 0.95
CA LEU A 62 -3.43 5.68 0.60
C LEU A 62 -3.57 4.95 -0.74
N LEU A 63 -4.21 3.79 -0.72
CA LEU A 63 -4.56 3.03 -1.92
C LEU A 63 -5.95 3.47 -2.40
N LYS A 64 -6.03 4.03 -3.60
CA LYS A 64 -7.31 4.31 -4.26
C LYS A 64 -7.68 3.12 -5.14
N LEU A 65 -8.87 2.60 -4.88
CA LEU A 65 -9.41 1.43 -5.57
C LEU A 65 -10.61 1.88 -6.39
N ASP A 66 -10.64 1.50 -7.66
CA ASP A 66 -11.78 1.68 -8.53
C ASP A 66 -12.70 0.45 -8.48
N SER A 67 -13.99 0.67 -8.68
CA SER A 67 -14.93 -0.44 -8.82
C SER A 67 -14.71 -1.18 -10.14
N ILE A 68 -14.63 -2.50 -10.09
CA ILE A 68 -14.44 -3.36 -11.27
C ILE A 68 -15.77 -3.75 -11.93
N THR A 69 -16.88 -3.58 -11.24
CA THR A 69 -18.22 -3.90 -11.75
C THR A 69 -19.17 -2.76 -11.41
N GLY A 70 -20.05 -2.38 -12.33
CA GLY A 70 -21.13 -1.41 -12.08
C GLY A 70 -22.17 -1.84 -11.04
N VAL A 71 -21.84 -2.85 -10.22
CA VAL A 71 -22.55 -3.26 -9.01
C VAL A 71 -21.71 -2.73 -7.87
N GLU A 72 -22.28 -1.84 -7.05
CA GLU A 72 -21.67 -1.36 -5.82
C GLU A 72 -21.28 -2.55 -4.94
N GLN A 73 -20.03 -2.99 -5.04
CA GLN A 73 -19.45 -3.80 -4.00
C GLN A 73 -19.15 -2.86 -2.85
N LEU A 74 -19.72 -3.16 -1.68
CA LEU A 74 -19.33 -2.53 -0.43
C LEU A 74 -17.87 -2.96 -0.15
N ILE A 75 -16.92 -2.28 -0.78
CA ILE A 75 -15.51 -2.39 -0.43
C ILE A 75 -15.43 -1.71 0.93
N GLU A 76 -15.46 -2.52 1.99
CA GLU A 76 -15.18 -2.03 3.33
C GLU A 76 -13.72 -1.59 3.36
N THR A 77 -13.48 -0.31 3.09
CA THR A 77 -12.14 0.27 3.05
C THR A 77 -11.63 0.38 4.47
N LYS A 78 -10.83 -0.60 4.89
CA LYS A 78 -10.14 -0.55 6.18
C LYS A 78 -8.81 0.15 5.98
N THR A 79 -8.72 1.41 6.40
CA THR A 79 -7.45 2.12 6.50
C THR A 79 -6.66 1.53 7.67
N ILE A 80 -5.68 0.69 7.38
CA ILE A 80 -4.72 0.22 8.38
C ILE A 80 -3.59 1.25 8.40
N ILE A 81 -3.55 2.04 9.46
CA ILE A 81 -2.39 2.86 9.81
C ILE A 81 -1.53 1.97 10.70
N LEU A 82 -0.38 1.52 10.19
CA LEU A 82 0.61 0.76 10.96
C LEU A 82 1.39 1.68 11.89
#